data_AF-A0A954U3R6-F1
#
_entry.id   AF-A0A954U3R6-F1
#
_cell.length_a   1.000
_cell.length_b   1.000
_cell.length_c   1.000
_cell.angle_alpha   90.00
_cell.angle_beta   90.00
_cell.angle_gamma   90.00
#
_symmetry.space_group_name_H-M   'P 1'
#
loop_
_entity.id
_entity.type
_entity.pdbx_description
1 polymer ?
#
loop_
_entity_poly.entity_id
_entity_poly.type
_entity_poly.pdbx_seq_one_letter_code
_entity_poly.pdbx_strand_id
1 'polypeptide(L)'
;EFLKTEQDKSRGGWSEYPNQPGGLTSLCTLALLSCGEPVNSPTIQRSLAYLRTLGKPSYVYATSLQTMVFCAAEPEKDRLLILRNVRWLESVQIKQGDRKGSWGYSNSTGNGDNSNTQFALLALHEAEQVGVDVNEQTWRLAEAYWKRTQREDGAWGYYPAQPATGSMTCAGIASLVITSGRLGESAASVSGDSIACCGATSDDDALARALHWLAQKFSVTTNPSPLSASGSALARGNLLYYLYALERVGRMTGRRFIGRHDWYREGANVLVQSQDSLTGRWTEVGHSDSSGTIGTSFALLFLSKGRRNVVISHLRHGESDDWQRHRDGVQQLTRHVERAWKRDLTWQTVDGRVATLEDLLQTPVLFISGGEAFELSAREKDNLRLYIENGGFIFAEANDGNGCDGQAFDRSFRALMAELFNSPLRKLPPDHSVWFAEQPIDPDALPSGLWLYGVEACCRTSVIYCPRSLSCFWELSRGSRDTDYSEHVNRQIEACVKIGVN
;
A
#
# COMPACT_ATOMS: atom_id res chain seq x y z
N GLU A 1 4.24 -5.06 25.43
CA GLU A 1 4.50 -5.80 26.68
C GLU A 1 3.98 -7.24 26.69
N PHE A 2 2.67 -7.51 26.60
CA PHE A 2 2.13 -8.89 26.63
C PHE A 2 2.94 -9.90 25.79
N LEU A 3 3.11 -9.65 24.49
CA LEU A 3 3.90 -10.54 23.61
C LEU A 3 5.34 -10.76 24.11
N LYS A 4 5.99 -9.73 24.65
CA LYS A 4 7.38 -9.83 25.15
C LYS A 4 7.46 -10.74 26.38
N THR A 5 6.44 -10.73 27.24
CA THR A 5 6.36 -11.60 28.43
C THR A 5 6.15 -13.06 28.05
N GLU A 6 5.37 -13.32 27.00
CA GLU A 6 5.10 -14.67 26.49
C GLU A 6 6.28 -15.30 25.72
N GLN A 7 7.35 -14.54 25.43
CA GLN A 7 8.54 -15.08 24.79
C GLN A 7 9.30 -16.00 25.74
N ASP A 8 9.57 -17.24 25.31
CA ASP A 8 10.55 -18.09 25.97
C ASP A 8 11.94 -17.47 25.79
N LYS A 9 12.49 -16.88 26.86
CA LYS A 9 13.78 -16.17 26.81
C LYS A 9 14.97 -17.09 26.58
N SER A 10 14.85 -18.39 26.85
CA SER A 10 15.93 -19.35 26.66
C SER A 10 16.05 -19.79 25.20
N ARG A 11 14.90 -20.06 24.57
CA ARG A 11 14.82 -20.48 23.16
C ARG A 11 14.76 -19.30 22.19
N GLY A 12 14.17 -18.18 22.62
CA GLY A 12 13.93 -16.97 21.83
C GLY A 12 12.61 -16.95 21.05
N GLY A 13 11.83 -18.04 21.09
CA GLY A 13 10.56 -18.16 20.37
C GLY A 13 9.32 -18.16 21.29
N TRP A 14 8.15 -18.26 20.67
CA TRP A 14 6.86 -18.47 21.33
C TRP A 14 6.42 -19.93 21.17
N SER A 15 5.39 -20.35 21.91
CA SER A 15 4.86 -21.72 21.88
C SER A 15 4.24 -22.05 20.52
N GLU A 16 5.00 -22.73 19.67
CA GLU A 16 4.59 -23.01 18.29
C GLU A 16 3.42 -23.97 18.20
N TYR A 17 2.60 -23.81 17.15
CA TYR A 17 1.59 -24.80 16.80
C TYR A 17 2.22 -25.97 16.04
N PRO A 18 1.68 -27.20 16.22
CA PRO A 18 2.08 -28.33 15.39
C PRO A 18 1.99 -27.98 13.91
N ASN A 19 2.96 -28.45 13.12
CA ASN A 19 2.98 -28.24 11.67
C ASN A 19 3.11 -26.76 11.23
N GLN A 20 3.60 -25.86 12.09
CA GLN A 20 3.92 -24.47 11.73
C GLN A 20 5.21 -24.01 12.42
N PRO A 21 6.36 -24.67 12.17
CA PRO A 21 7.61 -24.35 12.86
C PRO A 21 8.02 -22.89 12.59
N GLY A 22 8.08 -22.08 13.66
CA GLY A 22 8.44 -20.67 13.57
C GLY A 22 7.31 -19.73 13.15
N GLY A 23 6.11 -20.25 12.88
CA GLY A 23 4.99 -19.45 12.41
C GLY A 23 4.53 -18.44 13.46
N LEU A 24 4.32 -18.90 14.71
CA LEU A 24 3.86 -18.01 15.78
C LEU A 24 4.97 -17.03 16.18
N THR A 25 6.22 -17.51 16.28
CA THR A 25 7.36 -16.63 16.57
C THR A 25 7.51 -15.54 15.51
N SER A 26 7.34 -15.88 14.24
CA SER A 26 7.42 -14.90 13.16
C SER A 26 6.29 -13.88 13.23
N LEU A 27 5.05 -14.32 13.49
CA LEU A 27 3.90 -13.43 13.65
C LEU A 27 4.09 -12.44 14.82
N CYS A 28 4.51 -12.93 15.99
CA CYS A 28 4.77 -12.08 17.16
C CYS A 28 5.91 -11.10 16.90
N THR A 29 6.98 -11.57 16.24
CA THR A 29 8.14 -10.72 15.89
C THR A 29 7.73 -9.62 14.91
N LEU A 30 6.96 -9.95 13.87
CA LEU A 30 6.48 -8.99 12.89
C LEU A 30 5.57 -7.93 13.54
N ALA A 31 4.69 -8.34 14.46
CA ALA A 31 3.85 -7.42 15.22
C ALA A 31 4.67 -6.45 16.09
N LEU A 32 5.67 -6.96 16.80
CA LEU A 32 6.58 -6.14 17.62
C LEU A 32 7.36 -5.12 16.77
N LEU A 33 7.95 -5.57 15.65
CA LEU A 33 8.64 -4.70 14.70
C LEU A 33 7.71 -3.60 14.18
N SER A 34 6.49 -3.97 13.77
CA SER A 34 5.49 -3.01 13.25
C SER A 34 5.06 -1.99 14.31
N CYS A 35 5.05 -2.37 15.59
CA CYS A 35 4.82 -1.45 16.70
C CYS A 35 6.02 -0.55 17.04
N GLY A 36 7.16 -0.70 16.35
CA GLY A 36 8.36 0.09 16.55
C GLY A 36 9.33 -0.47 17.60
N GLU A 37 9.24 -1.76 17.94
CA GLU A 37 10.30 -2.40 18.74
C GLU A 37 11.62 -2.37 17.96
N PRO A 38 12.72 -1.85 18.53
CA PRO A 38 13.99 -1.76 17.82
C PRO A 38 14.51 -3.14 17.39
N VAL A 39 15.06 -3.22 16.17
CA VAL A 39 15.66 -4.45 15.62
C VAL A 39 16.77 -4.99 16.53
N ASN A 40 17.55 -4.11 17.16
CA ASN A 40 18.63 -4.47 18.07
C ASN A 40 18.16 -4.77 19.50
N SER A 41 16.86 -4.72 19.79
CA SER A 41 16.33 -5.06 21.11
C SER A 41 16.62 -6.53 21.45
N PRO A 42 16.84 -6.87 22.73
CA PRO A 42 17.08 -8.27 23.12
C PRO A 42 15.95 -9.22 22.70
N THR A 43 14.71 -8.73 22.68
CA THR A 43 13.53 -9.53 22.29
C THR A 43 13.57 -9.91 20.82
N ILE A 44 13.82 -8.94 19.93
CA ILE A 44 13.91 -9.18 18.48
C ILE A 44 15.16 -10.00 18.15
N GLN A 45 16.31 -9.70 18.75
CA GLN A 45 17.53 -10.45 18.47
C GLN A 45 17.43 -11.92 18.86
N ARG A 46 16.77 -12.24 19.99
CA ARG A 46 16.49 -13.64 20.37
C ARG A 46 15.56 -14.34 19.39
N SER A 47 14.52 -13.67 18.91
CA SER A 47 13.59 -14.28 17.95
C SER A 47 14.24 -14.50 16.59
N LEU A 48 15.03 -13.54 16.10
CA LEU A 48 15.82 -13.70 14.87
C LEU A 48 16.82 -14.86 14.99
N ALA A 49 17.54 -14.97 16.12
CA ALA A 49 18.44 -16.08 16.37
C ALA A 49 17.72 -17.42 16.28
N TYR A 50 16.57 -17.56 16.95
CA TYR A 50 15.72 -18.75 16.87
C TYR A 50 15.27 -19.06 15.43
N LEU A 51 14.71 -18.07 14.73
CA LEU A 51 14.19 -18.24 13.37
C LEU A 51 15.27 -18.70 12.39
N ARG A 52 16.52 -18.24 12.56
CA ARG A 52 17.68 -18.64 11.75
C ARG A 52 18.10 -20.10 11.96
N THR A 53 17.78 -20.69 13.13
CA THR A 53 18.06 -22.11 13.39
C THR A 53 17.06 -23.04 12.71
N LEU A 54 15.93 -22.52 12.23
CA LEU A 54 14.92 -23.33 11.59
C LEU A 54 15.44 -23.86 10.26
N GLY A 55 15.22 -25.16 10.04
CA GLY A 55 15.70 -25.89 8.87
C GLY A 55 15.00 -25.50 7.57
N LYS A 56 14.83 -26.48 6.68
CA LYS A 56 14.20 -26.25 5.37
C LYS A 56 12.73 -25.79 5.53
N PRO A 57 12.27 -24.84 4.71
CA PRO A 57 10.85 -24.46 4.63
C PRO A 57 9.95 -25.67 4.37
N SER A 58 8.79 -25.69 5.03
CA SER A 58 7.85 -26.82 4.97
C SER A 58 6.38 -26.39 4.92
N TYR A 59 6.04 -25.23 5.50
CA TYR A 59 4.66 -24.72 5.52
C TYR A 59 4.59 -23.28 5.05
N VAL A 60 3.54 -22.97 4.27
CA VAL A 60 3.40 -21.68 3.58
C VAL A 60 3.27 -20.54 4.59
N TYR A 61 2.35 -20.61 5.56
CA TYR A 61 2.23 -19.60 6.61
C TYR A 61 3.54 -19.30 7.34
N ALA A 62 4.17 -20.33 7.91
CA ALA A 62 5.41 -20.16 8.67
C ALA A 62 6.52 -19.55 7.81
N THR A 63 6.70 -20.04 6.58
CA THR A 63 7.73 -19.55 5.66
C THR A 63 7.45 -18.12 5.23
N SER A 64 6.20 -17.79 4.92
CA SER A 64 5.80 -16.44 4.55
C SER A 64 6.03 -15.44 5.67
N LEU A 65 5.57 -15.75 6.88
CA LEU A 65 5.78 -14.87 8.05
C LEU A 65 7.26 -14.70 8.37
N GLN A 66 8.05 -15.78 8.33
CA GLN A 66 9.49 -15.71 8.54
C GLN A 66 10.16 -14.80 7.49
N THR A 67 9.75 -14.92 6.23
CA THR A 67 10.28 -14.08 5.14
C THR A 67 9.99 -12.60 5.41
N MET A 68 8.76 -12.25 5.79
CA MET A 68 8.38 -10.88 6.13
C MET A 68 9.19 -10.34 7.32
N VAL A 69 9.46 -11.16 8.34
CA VAL A 69 10.31 -10.78 9.48
C VAL A 69 11.74 -10.46 9.03
N PHE A 70 12.35 -11.32 8.21
CA PHE A 70 13.71 -11.08 7.72
C PHE A 70 13.79 -9.82 6.85
N CYS A 71 12.79 -9.58 6.01
CA CYS A 71 12.70 -8.36 5.20
C CYS A 71 12.60 -7.10 6.09
N ALA A 72 11.79 -7.17 7.15
CA ALA A 72 11.55 -6.03 8.04
C ALA A 72 12.68 -5.76 9.05
N ALA A 73 13.52 -6.76 9.35
CA ALA A 73 14.52 -6.68 10.42
C ALA A 73 15.95 -6.48 9.91
N GLU A 74 16.54 -7.49 9.26
CA GLU A 74 17.94 -7.48 8.83
C GLU A 74 18.08 -8.05 7.40
N PRO A 75 17.49 -7.40 6.37
CA PRO A 75 17.36 -7.99 5.03
C PRO A 75 18.69 -8.29 4.34
N GLU A 76 19.73 -7.49 4.56
CA GLU A 76 21.06 -7.71 4.00
C GLU A 76 21.73 -8.94 4.62
N LYS A 77 21.58 -9.10 5.93
CA LYS A 77 22.16 -10.23 6.70
C LYS A 77 21.42 -11.54 6.40
N ASP A 78 20.11 -11.48 6.26
CA ASP A 78 19.25 -12.64 6.01
C ASP A 78 18.95 -12.87 4.52
N ARG A 79 19.64 -12.17 3.61
CA ARG A 79 19.37 -12.20 2.16
C ARG A 79 19.29 -13.62 1.59
N LEU A 80 20.19 -14.51 2.00
CA LEU A 80 20.19 -15.90 1.55
C LEU A 80 19.01 -16.71 2.09
N LEU A 81 18.52 -16.41 3.29
CA LEU A 81 17.33 -17.04 3.88
C LEU A 81 16.05 -16.53 3.20
N ILE A 82 15.99 -15.23 2.90
CA ILE A 82 14.89 -14.63 2.12
C ILE A 82 14.83 -15.29 0.74
N LEU A 83 15.95 -15.33 0.01
CA LEU A 83 16.02 -15.97 -1.30
C LEU A 83 15.62 -17.45 -1.25
N ARG A 84 16.12 -18.21 -0.26
CA ARG A 84 15.71 -19.61 -0.04
C ARG A 84 14.20 -19.75 0.11
N ASN A 85 13.59 -18.88 0.92
CA ASN A 85 12.16 -18.93 1.19
C ASN A 85 11.34 -18.55 -0.06
N VAL A 86 11.77 -17.52 -0.82
CA VAL A 86 11.18 -17.13 -2.10
C VAL A 86 11.19 -18.31 -3.08
N ARG A 87 12.35 -18.93 -3.30
CA ARG A 87 12.46 -20.09 -4.23
C ARG A 87 11.59 -21.26 -3.80
N TRP A 88 11.47 -21.49 -2.50
CA TRP A 88 10.57 -22.52 -1.99
C TRP A 88 9.09 -22.17 -2.26
N LEU A 89 8.65 -20.95 -1.96
CA LEU A 89 7.29 -20.48 -2.23
C LEU A 89 6.93 -20.60 -3.72
N GLU A 90 7.83 -20.22 -4.63
CA GLU A 90 7.65 -20.40 -6.07
C GLU A 90 7.54 -21.87 -6.48
N SER A 91 8.31 -22.75 -5.82
CA SER A 91 8.32 -24.19 -6.13
C SER A 91 7.02 -24.89 -5.75
N VAL A 92 6.38 -24.45 -4.65
CA VAL A 92 5.15 -25.06 -4.10
C VAL A 92 3.87 -24.35 -4.54
N GLN A 93 3.96 -23.31 -5.39
CA GLN A 93 2.78 -22.73 -6.05
C GLN A 93 2.10 -23.80 -6.91
N ILE A 94 0.78 -23.88 -6.83
CA ILE A 94 0.00 -24.83 -7.63
C ILE A 94 0.01 -24.39 -9.09
N LYS A 95 0.52 -25.23 -10.00
CA LYS A 95 0.70 -24.89 -11.43
C LYS A 95 -0.38 -25.46 -12.35
N GLN A 96 -1.28 -26.30 -11.83
CA GLN A 96 -2.28 -27.04 -12.61
C GLN A 96 -3.64 -27.13 -11.89
N GLY A 97 -4.68 -27.51 -12.62
CA GLY A 97 -6.05 -27.65 -12.12
C GLY A 97 -6.72 -26.33 -11.77
N ASP A 98 -7.91 -26.41 -11.17
CA ASP A 98 -8.77 -25.25 -10.90
C ASP A 98 -8.14 -24.25 -9.92
N ARG A 99 -7.22 -24.75 -9.09
CA ARG A 99 -6.47 -24.03 -8.06
C ARG A 99 -5.11 -23.52 -8.54
N LYS A 100 -4.83 -23.62 -9.85
CA LYS A 100 -3.64 -23.06 -10.49
C LYS A 100 -3.48 -21.58 -10.14
N GLY A 101 -2.33 -21.24 -9.57
CA GLY A 101 -1.91 -19.90 -9.12
C GLY A 101 -2.01 -19.67 -7.61
N SER A 102 -2.64 -20.58 -6.87
CA SER A 102 -2.78 -20.52 -5.41
C SER A 102 -1.70 -21.33 -4.67
N TRP A 103 -1.73 -21.23 -3.34
CA TRP A 103 -0.90 -22.02 -2.43
C TRP A 103 -1.75 -22.84 -1.45
N GLY A 104 -1.31 -24.08 -1.20
CA GLY A 104 -1.79 -24.93 -0.11
C GLY A 104 -1.04 -24.67 1.20
N TYR A 105 -1.18 -25.59 2.16
CA TYR A 105 -0.50 -25.49 3.45
C TYR A 105 0.98 -25.90 3.37
N SER A 106 1.30 -26.88 2.52
CA SER A 106 2.65 -27.40 2.29
C SER A 106 2.76 -27.94 0.85
N ASN A 107 3.92 -28.49 0.48
CA ASN A 107 4.11 -29.15 -0.82
C ASN A 107 3.21 -30.39 -1.03
N SER A 108 2.64 -30.96 0.04
CA SER A 108 1.87 -32.20 -0.02
C SER A 108 0.53 -32.14 0.72
N THR A 109 0.13 -30.96 1.19
CA THR A 109 -1.06 -30.80 2.04
C THR A 109 -1.85 -29.56 1.66
N GLY A 110 -3.15 -29.76 1.43
CA GLY A 110 -4.10 -28.72 1.04
C GLY A 110 -4.17 -28.54 -0.49
N ASN A 111 -5.39 -28.34 -1.00
CA ASN A 111 -5.66 -28.22 -2.43
C ASN A 111 -5.52 -26.78 -2.96
N GLY A 112 -4.97 -25.86 -2.17
CA GLY A 112 -4.94 -24.42 -2.46
C GLY A 112 -6.11 -23.67 -1.81
N ASP A 113 -5.80 -22.62 -1.06
CA ASP A 113 -6.78 -21.73 -0.43
C ASP A 113 -6.38 -20.26 -0.49
N ASN A 114 -7.35 -19.36 -0.27
CA ASN A 114 -7.15 -17.92 -0.39
C ASN A 114 -6.29 -17.33 0.73
N SER A 115 -6.19 -18.00 1.87
CA SER A 115 -5.48 -17.51 3.03
C SER A 115 -3.97 -17.75 2.92
N ASN A 116 -3.55 -18.98 2.61
CA ASN A 116 -2.17 -19.32 2.27
C ASN A 116 -1.68 -18.53 1.04
N THR A 117 -2.55 -18.38 0.03
CA THR A 117 -2.23 -17.58 -1.17
C THR A 117 -1.93 -16.13 -0.83
N GLN A 118 -2.71 -15.50 0.05
CA GLN A 118 -2.43 -14.14 0.53
C GLN A 118 -1.07 -14.05 1.23
N PHE A 119 -0.78 -14.94 2.18
CA PHE A 119 0.49 -14.89 2.91
C PHE A 119 1.69 -15.15 2.01
N ALA A 120 1.57 -16.05 1.03
CA ALA A 120 2.61 -16.24 0.01
C ALA A 120 2.87 -14.94 -0.76
N LEU A 121 1.82 -14.28 -1.25
CA LEU A 121 1.96 -13.03 -2.02
C LEU A 121 2.50 -11.86 -1.17
N LEU A 122 2.08 -11.73 0.10
CA LEU A 122 2.64 -10.74 1.01
C LEU A 122 4.15 -10.96 1.21
N ALA A 123 4.57 -12.20 1.47
CA ALA A 123 5.99 -12.52 1.66
C ALA A 123 6.83 -12.28 0.41
N LEU A 124 6.33 -12.68 -0.76
CA LEU A 124 6.99 -12.43 -2.04
C LEU A 124 7.06 -10.91 -2.33
N HIS A 125 6.02 -10.17 -1.97
CA HIS A 125 5.99 -8.71 -2.14
C HIS A 125 7.07 -8.04 -1.29
N GLU A 126 7.16 -8.36 0.00
CA GLU A 126 8.16 -7.81 0.91
C GLU A 126 9.59 -8.20 0.49
N ALA A 127 9.81 -9.44 0.03
CA ALA A 127 11.11 -9.90 -0.47
C ALA A 127 11.60 -9.08 -1.67
N GLU A 128 10.70 -8.74 -2.59
CA GLU A 128 11.05 -7.92 -3.75
C GLU A 128 11.33 -6.46 -3.37
N GLN A 129 10.68 -5.92 -2.32
CA GLN A 129 10.97 -4.57 -1.82
C GLN A 129 12.41 -4.44 -1.29
N VAL A 130 12.99 -5.54 -0.80
CA VAL A 130 14.39 -5.60 -0.33
C VAL A 130 15.32 -6.18 -1.40
N GLY A 131 14.89 -6.17 -2.67
CA GLY A 131 15.71 -6.51 -3.82
C GLY A 131 15.97 -8.01 -4.01
N VAL A 132 15.05 -8.88 -3.59
CA VAL A 132 15.09 -10.33 -3.94
C VAL A 132 14.13 -10.61 -5.09
N ASP A 133 14.65 -11.12 -6.19
CA ASP A 133 13.86 -11.33 -7.41
C ASP A 133 12.88 -12.50 -7.28
N VAL A 134 11.62 -12.20 -7.59
CA VAL A 134 10.52 -13.16 -7.69
C VAL A 134 10.19 -13.37 -9.17
N ASN A 135 10.01 -14.62 -9.58
CA ASN A 135 9.70 -14.99 -10.95
C ASN A 135 8.37 -14.36 -11.40
N GLU A 136 8.39 -13.66 -12.54
CA GLU A 136 7.20 -13.00 -13.08
C GLU A 136 6.03 -13.96 -13.30
N GLN A 137 6.31 -15.21 -13.69
CA GLN A 137 5.29 -16.24 -13.89
C GLN A 137 4.53 -16.54 -12.60
N THR A 138 5.16 -16.42 -11.43
CA THR A 138 4.51 -16.62 -10.14
C THR A 138 3.43 -15.56 -9.90
N TRP A 139 3.72 -14.30 -10.23
CA TRP A 139 2.74 -13.22 -10.19
C TRP A 139 1.60 -13.47 -11.19
N ARG A 140 1.92 -13.79 -12.46
CA ARG A 140 0.90 -14.01 -13.51
C ARG A 140 -0.08 -15.11 -13.15
N LEU A 141 0.44 -16.21 -12.60
CA LEU A 141 -0.40 -17.33 -12.16
C LEU A 141 -1.32 -16.91 -11.00
N ALA A 142 -0.79 -16.16 -10.03
CA ALA A 142 -1.56 -15.71 -8.87
C ALA A 142 -2.65 -14.70 -9.25
N GLU A 143 -2.35 -13.72 -10.10
CA GLU A 143 -3.35 -12.77 -10.59
C GLU A 143 -4.49 -13.49 -11.32
N ALA A 144 -4.14 -14.39 -12.24
CA ALA A 144 -5.11 -15.18 -12.98
C ALA A 144 -5.96 -16.06 -12.06
N TYR A 145 -5.41 -16.56 -10.94
CA TYR A 145 -6.17 -17.28 -9.92
C TYR A 145 -7.22 -16.38 -9.25
N TRP A 146 -6.83 -15.21 -8.76
CA TRP A 146 -7.74 -14.31 -8.06
C TRP A 146 -8.84 -13.79 -8.98
N LYS A 147 -8.50 -13.39 -10.21
CA LYS A 147 -9.48 -12.96 -11.23
C LYS A 147 -10.45 -14.07 -11.60
N ARG A 148 -9.96 -15.29 -11.85
CA ARG A 148 -10.80 -16.44 -12.23
C ARG A 148 -11.73 -16.92 -11.12
N THR A 149 -11.30 -16.83 -9.87
CA THR A 149 -12.04 -17.37 -8.72
C THR A 149 -12.90 -16.33 -8.00
N GLN A 150 -12.89 -15.09 -8.48
CA GLN A 150 -13.80 -14.05 -8.00
C GLN A 150 -15.23 -14.45 -8.31
N ARG A 151 -16.10 -14.28 -7.32
CA ARG A 151 -17.54 -14.50 -7.47
C ARG A 151 -18.16 -13.37 -8.28
N GLU A 152 -19.38 -13.58 -8.78
CA GLU A 152 -20.16 -12.56 -9.50
C GLU A 152 -20.40 -11.29 -8.67
N ASP A 153 -20.50 -11.41 -7.34
CA ASP A 153 -20.64 -10.27 -6.42
C ASP A 153 -19.32 -9.53 -6.14
N GLY A 154 -18.22 -9.90 -6.80
CA GLY A 154 -16.91 -9.26 -6.65
C GLY A 154 -16.09 -9.76 -5.45
N ALA A 155 -16.60 -10.72 -4.69
CA ALA A 155 -16.00 -11.16 -3.43
C ALA A 155 -15.37 -12.56 -3.51
N TRP A 156 -14.70 -12.97 -2.43
CA TRP A 156 -14.11 -14.30 -2.30
C TRP A 156 -14.48 -14.99 -0.99
N GLY A 157 -14.66 -16.31 -1.06
CA GLY A 157 -14.74 -17.20 0.11
C GLY A 157 -13.37 -17.76 0.48
N TYR A 158 -13.29 -18.67 1.45
CA TYR A 158 -12.02 -19.32 1.83
C TYR A 158 -11.49 -20.22 0.71
N TYR A 159 -12.38 -21.01 0.13
CA TYR A 159 -12.16 -21.71 -1.13
C TYR A 159 -13.02 -21.09 -2.24
N PRO A 160 -12.60 -21.18 -3.51
CA PRO A 160 -13.47 -20.84 -4.64
C PRO A 160 -14.83 -21.53 -4.56
N ALA A 161 -15.86 -20.80 -5.00
CA ALA A 161 -17.29 -21.14 -4.90
C ALA A 161 -17.91 -21.19 -3.48
N GLN A 162 -17.13 -20.99 -2.41
CA GLN A 162 -17.70 -20.84 -1.06
C GLN A 162 -18.33 -19.45 -0.85
N PRO A 163 -19.17 -19.28 0.19
CA PRO A 163 -19.70 -17.98 0.57
C PRO A 163 -18.59 -16.95 0.83
N ALA A 164 -18.84 -15.72 0.41
CA ALA A 164 -17.90 -14.62 0.60
C ALA A 164 -17.62 -14.35 2.09
N THR A 165 -16.41 -13.91 2.40
CA THR A 165 -16.04 -13.39 3.72
C THR A 165 -15.23 -12.11 3.59
N GLY A 166 -15.35 -11.18 4.54
CA GLY A 166 -14.56 -9.94 4.53
C GLY A 166 -13.06 -10.22 4.55
N SER A 167 -12.61 -11.18 5.36
CA SER A 167 -11.19 -11.58 5.40
C SER A 167 -10.64 -12.02 4.05
N MET A 168 -11.39 -12.85 3.30
CA MET A 168 -10.93 -13.38 2.01
C MET A 168 -11.12 -12.37 0.88
N THR A 169 -12.12 -11.50 0.98
CA THR A 169 -12.25 -10.38 0.05
C THR A 169 -11.11 -9.37 0.21
N CYS A 170 -10.71 -9.06 1.46
CA CYS A 170 -9.53 -8.24 1.71
C CYS A 170 -8.24 -8.89 1.19
N ALA A 171 -8.10 -10.20 1.38
CA ALA A 171 -7.01 -10.99 0.82
C ALA A 171 -6.94 -10.89 -0.70
N GLY A 172 -8.07 -11.01 -1.39
CA GLY A 172 -8.17 -10.86 -2.85
C GLY A 172 -7.81 -9.44 -3.31
N ILE A 173 -8.33 -8.41 -2.65
CA ILE A 173 -8.00 -7.00 -2.95
C ILE A 173 -6.50 -6.76 -2.80
N ALA A 174 -5.90 -7.11 -1.65
CA ALA A 174 -4.48 -6.93 -1.41
C ALA A 174 -3.64 -7.70 -2.44
N SER A 175 -4.04 -8.93 -2.76
CA SER A 175 -3.36 -9.76 -3.76
C SER A 175 -3.42 -9.15 -5.16
N LEU A 176 -4.59 -8.66 -5.59
CA LEU A 176 -4.73 -7.99 -6.88
C LEU A 176 -3.91 -6.69 -6.93
N VAL A 177 -3.91 -5.88 -5.87
CA VAL A 177 -3.06 -4.67 -5.81
C VAL A 177 -1.57 -5.04 -5.93
N ILE A 178 -1.12 -6.11 -5.26
CA ILE A 178 0.26 -6.60 -5.41
C ILE A 178 0.54 -7.02 -6.84
N THR A 179 -0.30 -7.90 -7.41
CA THR A 179 -0.02 -8.49 -8.73
C THR A 179 -0.19 -7.48 -9.85
N SER A 180 -1.20 -6.61 -9.81
CA SER A 180 -1.43 -5.58 -10.82
C SER A 180 -0.32 -4.52 -10.79
N GLY A 181 0.21 -4.15 -9.62
CA GLY A 181 1.40 -3.30 -9.56
C GLY A 181 2.68 -3.98 -10.09
N ARG A 182 2.66 -5.31 -10.33
CA ARG A 182 3.78 -6.07 -10.93
C ARG A 182 3.58 -6.30 -12.41
N LEU A 183 2.36 -6.65 -12.82
CA LEU A 183 2.01 -7.16 -14.15
C LEU A 183 1.21 -6.18 -15.00
N GLY A 184 0.59 -5.19 -14.37
CA GLY A 184 -0.34 -4.29 -15.00
C GLY A 184 0.33 -3.52 -16.14
N GLU A 185 -0.42 -3.39 -17.23
CA GLU A 185 -0.18 -2.37 -18.23
C GLU A 185 -0.48 -1.02 -17.57
N SER A 186 0.58 -0.40 -17.05
CA SER A 186 0.59 0.97 -16.57
C SER A 186 0.21 1.91 -17.72
N ALA A 187 -0.47 3.02 -17.42
CA ALA A 187 -0.73 4.06 -18.41
C ALA A 187 0.60 4.57 -18.98
N ALA A 188 1.63 4.64 -18.12
CA ALA A 188 2.99 4.92 -18.51
C ALA A 188 3.75 3.68 -19.03
N SER A 189 4.42 3.82 -20.18
CA SER A 189 5.27 2.81 -20.80
C SER A 189 6.49 3.45 -21.49
N VAL A 190 7.51 2.63 -21.72
CA VAL A 190 8.75 3.02 -22.41
C VAL A 190 8.93 2.14 -23.65
N SER A 191 9.25 2.76 -24.77
CA SER A 191 9.61 2.08 -26.02
C SER A 191 10.87 2.73 -26.60
N GLY A 192 12.01 2.06 -26.47
CA GLY A 192 13.32 2.65 -26.76
C GLY A 192 13.57 3.88 -25.89
N ASP A 193 13.83 5.03 -26.52
CA ASP A 193 14.03 6.32 -25.84
C ASP A 193 12.73 7.13 -25.68
N SER A 194 11.58 6.59 -26.07
CA SER A 194 10.29 7.28 -26.01
C SER A 194 9.46 6.83 -24.82
N ILE A 195 8.99 7.80 -24.05
CA ILE A 195 8.03 7.61 -22.95
C ILE A 195 6.63 7.95 -23.44
N ALA A 196 5.67 7.03 -23.24
CA ALA A 196 4.25 7.26 -23.44
C ALA A 196 3.55 7.19 -22.08
N CYS A 197 2.96 8.29 -21.63
CA CYS A 197 2.35 8.44 -20.30
C CYS A 197 0.86 8.08 -20.25
N CYS A 198 0.15 8.20 -21.38
CA CYS A 198 -1.30 8.01 -21.45
C CYS A 198 -1.69 6.87 -22.39
N GLY A 199 -1.12 5.69 -22.16
CA GLY A 199 -1.48 4.46 -22.85
C GLY A 199 -2.87 3.93 -22.46
N ALA A 200 -3.34 2.92 -23.19
CA ALA A 200 -4.58 2.23 -22.84
C ALA A 200 -4.37 1.45 -21.53
N THR A 201 -5.23 1.70 -20.54
CA THR A 201 -5.29 0.89 -19.32
C THR A 201 -6.39 -0.14 -19.46
N SER A 202 -6.13 -1.40 -19.11
CA SER A 202 -7.23 -2.34 -18.86
C SER A 202 -7.92 -1.95 -17.55
N ASP A 203 -9.20 -1.61 -17.59
CA ASP A 203 -9.96 -1.45 -16.35
C ASP A 203 -10.02 -2.80 -15.64
N ASP A 204 -9.32 -2.91 -14.50
CA ASP A 204 -9.40 -4.08 -13.64
C ASP A 204 -10.72 -4.07 -12.85
N ASP A 205 -11.80 -4.42 -13.56
CA ASP A 205 -13.15 -4.51 -13.00
C ASP A 205 -13.17 -5.46 -11.77
N ALA A 206 -12.25 -6.41 -11.68
CA ALA A 206 -12.18 -7.29 -10.51
C ALA A 206 -11.85 -6.52 -9.22
N LEU A 207 -10.85 -5.64 -9.24
CA LEU A 207 -10.49 -4.84 -8.06
C LEU A 207 -11.61 -3.86 -7.69
N ALA A 208 -12.23 -3.21 -8.69
CA ALA A 208 -13.33 -2.26 -8.47
C ALA A 208 -14.55 -2.94 -7.84
N ARG A 209 -15.00 -4.10 -8.38
CA ARG A 209 -16.11 -4.88 -7.81
C ARG A 209 -15.83 -5.34 -6.38
N ALA A 210 -14.59 -5.75 -6.09
CA ALA A 210 -14.21 -6.18 -4.75
C ALA A 210 -14.25 -5.04 -3.73
N LEU A 211 -13.72 -3.87 -4.09
CA LEU A 211 -13.79 -2.67 -3.25
C LEU A 211 -15.24 -2.22 -3.03
N HIS A 212 -16.08 -2.32 -4.06
CA HIS A 212 -17.51 -2.04 -3.96
C HIS A 212 -18.21 -2.98 -2.96
N TRP A 213 -17.96 -4.30 -3.07
CA TRP A 213 -18.50 -5.28 -2.13
C TRP A 213 -18.06 -5.00 -0.70
N LEU A 214 -16.77 -4.70 -0.49
CA LEU A 214 -16.22 -4.41 0.83
C LEU A 214 -16.83 -3.14 1.42
N ALA A 215 -17.04 -2.11 0.61
CA ALA A 215 -17.73 -0.88 1.02
C ALA A 215 -19.18 -1.13 1.45
N GLN A 216 -19.90 -2.02 0.76
CA GLN A 216 -21.29 -2.37 1.10
C GLN A 216 -21.42 -3.27 2.33
N LYS A 217 -20.45 -4.16 2.56
CA LYS A 217 -20.47 -5.16 3.65
C LYS A 217 -19.57 -4.77 4.82
N PHE A 218 -19.05 -3.55 4.83
CA PHE A 218 -18.07 -3.09 5.80
C PHE A 218 -18.50 -3.35 7.24
N SER A 219 -17.55 -3.80 8.07
CA SER A 219 -17.73 -3.97 9.51
C SER A 219 -16.36 -3.85 10.20
N VAL A 220 -16.35 -3.47 11.47
CA VAL A 220 -15.18 -3.57 12.35
C VAL A 220 -15.45 -4.42 13.59
N THR A 221 -16.65 -4.99 13.71
CA THR A 221 -17.11 -5.77 14.87
C THR A 221 -17.41 -7.23 14.52
N THR A 222 -17.46 -7.56 13.23
CA THR A 222 -17.71 -8.90 12.71
C THR A 222 -16.88 -9.12 11.46
N ASN A 223 -16.59 -10.38 11.10
CA ASN A 223 -16.06 -10.73 9.78
C ASN A 223 -17.26 -10.86 8.81
N PRO A 224 -17.46 -9.93 7.86
CA PRO A 224 -18.65 -9.91 7.01
C PRO A 224 -18.82 -11.21 6.23
N SER A 225 -20.03 -11.78 6.18
CA SER A 225 -20.35 -12.92 5.33
C SER A 225 -21.86 -12.95 5.01
N PRO A 226 -22.31 -13.48 3.86
CA PRO A 226 -23.75 -13.68 3.59
C PRO A 226 -24.46 -14.52 4.66
N LEU A 227 -23.72 -15.40 5.34
CA LEU A 227 -24.22 -16.23 6.44
C LEU A 227 -24.20 -15.52 7.81
N SER A 228 -23.70 -14.28 7.89
CA SER A 228 -23.62 -13.51 9.15
C SER A 228 -24.97 -13.01 9.66
N ALA A 229 -26.00 -12.96 8.80
CA ALA A 229 -27.36 -12.59 9.18
C ALA A 229 -28.01 -13.58 10.17
N SER A 230 -27.45 -14.79 10.35
CA SER A 230 -27.95 -15.79 11.30
C SER A 230 -27.16 -15.88 12.62
N GLY A 231 -26.26 -14.94 12.91
CA GLY A 231 -25.66 -14.78 14.26
C GLY A 231 -24.77 -15.93 14.74
N SER A 232 -24.21 -16.75 13.84
CA SER A 232 -23.37 -17.88 14.24
C SER A 232 -21.99 -17.44 14.78
N ALA A 233 -21.38 -18.27 15.64
CA ALA A 233 -20.03 -18.06 16.19
C ALA A 233 -18.95 -17.87 15.11
N LEU A 234 -19.17 -18.34 13.88
CA LEU A 234 -18.32 -18.11 12.71
C LEU A 234 -18.30 -16.65 12.23
N ALA A 235 -19.38 -15.88 12.43
CA ALA A 235 -19.42 -14.44 12.12
C ALA A 235 -18.67 -13.58 13.16
N ARG A 236 -18.47 -14.11 14.37
CA ARG A 236 -17.59 -13.57 15.41
C ARG A 236 -16.17 -14.16 15.35
N GLY A 237 -15.96 -15.17 14.52
CA GLY A 237 -14.65 -15.80 14.34
C GLY A 237 -13.81 -15.10 13.29
N ASN A 238 -12.49 -15.08 13.49
CA ASN A 238 -11.52 -14.43 12.61
C ASN A 238 -11.70 -12.91 12.47
N LEU A 239 -12.26 -12.24 13.47
CA LEU A 239 -12.40 -10.78 13.44
C LEU A 239 -11.02 -10.12 13.40
N LEU A 240 -10.09 -10.52 14.26
CA LEU A 240 -8.76 -9.91 14.32
C LEU A 240 -7.98 -10.21 13.05
N TYR A 241 -8.12 -11.41 12.51
CA TYR A 241 -7.56 -11.74 11.20
C TYR A 241 -8.17 -10.90 10.06
N TYR A 242 -9.50 -10.70 10.06
CA TYR A 242 -10.17 -9.82 9.10
C TYR A 242 -9.68 -8.38 9.22
N LEU A 243 -9.59 -7.83 10.43
CA LEU A 243 -9.07 -6.48 10.64
C LEU A 243 -7.64 -6.37 10.12
N TYR A 244 -6.76 -7.34 10.41
CA TYR A 244 -5.43 -7.38 9.81
C TYR A 244 -5.47 -7.33 8.27
N ALA A 245 -6.35 -8.10 7.63
CA ALA A 245 -6.51 -8.05 6.17
C ALA A 245 -7.09 -6.70 5.67
N LEU A 246 -8.03 -6.11 6.43
CA LEU A 246 -8.63 -4.81 6.14
C LEU A 246 -7.58 -3.69 6.17
N GLU A 247 -6.64 -3.74 7.11
CA GLU A 247 -5.52 -2.81 7.15
C GLU A 247 -4.64 -2.92 5.90
N ARG A 248 -4.39 -4.14 5.38
CA ARG A 248 -3.65 -4.32 4.12
C ARG A 248 -4.39 -3.66 2.96
N VAL A 249 -5.72 -3.80 2.88
CA VAL A 249 -6.53 -3.11 1.87
C VAL A 249 -6.37 -1.59 1.99
N GLY A 250 -6.63 -1.03 3.17
CA GLY A 250 -6.57 0.41 3.39
C GLY A 250 -5.20 1.00 3.07
N ARG A 251 -4.12 0.36 3.57
CA ARG A 251 -2.74 0.80 3.35
C ARG A 251 -2.33 0.69 1.88
N MET A 252 -2.64 -0.42 1.22
CA MET A 252 -2.13 -0.69 -0.13
C MET A 252 -2.89 0.07 -1.22
N THR A 253 -4.17 0.37 -0.97
CA THR A 253 -4.99 1.19 -1.88
C THR A 253 -4.92 2.68 -1.60
N GLY A 254 -4.25 3.11 -0.52
CA GLY A 254 -4.22 4.51 -0.09
C GLY A 254 -5.59 5.07 0.31
N ARG A 255 -6.60 4.22 0.56
CA ARG A 255 -7.95 4.70 0.87
C ARG A 255 -8.10 4.98 2.36
N ARG A 256 -8.35 6.25 2.71
CA ARG A 256 -8.79 6.61 4.07
C ARG A 256 -10.17 6.05 4.38
N PHE A 257 -11.08 6.07 3.40
CA PHE A 257 -12.45 5.59 3.56
C PHE A 257 -12.72 4.33 2.74
N ILE A 258 -13.45 3.40 3.34
CA ILE A 258 -14.04 2.25 2.65
C ILE A 258 -15.55 2.44 2.68
N GLY A 259 -16.14 2.76 1.52
CA GLY A 259 -17.49 3.32 1.47
C GLY A 259 -17.53 4.66 2.20
N ARG A 260 -18.35 4.76 3.25
CA ARG A 260 -18.46 5.95 4.11
C ARG A 260 -17.68 5.82 5.43
N HIS A 261 -16.97 4.71 5.62
CA HIS A 261 -16.37 4.36 6.89
C HIS A 261 -14.88 4.72 6.94
N ASP A 262 -14.47 5.43 8.00
CA ASP A 262 -13.04 5.62 8.31
C ASP A 262 -12.56 4.35 8.99
N TRP A 263 -12.15 3.39 8.16
CA TRP A 263 -11.90 2.02 8.58
C TRP A 263 -10.88 1.91 9.71
N TYR A 264 -9.87 2.80 9.69
CA TYR A 264 -8.82 2.80 10.69
C TYR A 264 -9.31 3.37 12.01
N ARG A 265 -9.98 4.54 11.97
CA ARG A 265 -10.50 5.17 13.19
C ARG A 265 -11.55 4.29 13.87
N GLU A 266 -12.48 3.74 13.09
CA GLU A 266 -13.53 2.85 13.59
C GLU A 266 -12.94 1.56 14.18
N GLY A 267 -12.02 0.90 13.48
CA GLY A 267 -11.39 -0.33 13.95
C GLY A 267 -10.48 -0.11 15.16
N ALA A 268 -9.73 0.98 15.18
CA ALA A 268 -8.85 1.32 16.30
C ALA A 268 -9.66 1.59 17.57
N ASN A 269 -10.79 2.29 17.46
CA ASN A 269 -11.70 2.51 18.58
C ASN A 269 -12.21 1.17 19.15
N VAL A 270 -12.65 0.24 18.30
CA VAL A 270 -13.11 -1.09 18.74
C VAL A 270 -11.99 -1.88 19.42
N LEU A 271 -10.78 -1.89 18.85
CA LEU A 271 -9.65 -2.63 19.42
C LEU A 271 -9.21 -2.05 20.77
N VAL A 272 -9.08 -0.73 20.89
CA VAL A 272 -8.68 -0.10 22.17
C VAL A 272 -9.73 -0.36 23.25
N GLN A 273 -11.01 -0.30 22.92
CA GLN A 273 -12.09 -0.59 23.89
C GLN A 273 -12.18 -2.06 24.30
N SER A 274 -11.75 -2.99 23.43
CA SER A 274 -11.85 -4.43 23.66
C SER A 274 -10.57 -5.06 24.23
N GLN A 275 -9.51 -4.27 24.45
CA GLN A 275 -8.27 -4.77 25.04
C GLN A 275 -8.52 -5.25 26.48
N ASP A 276 -7.99 -6.42 26.82
CA ASP A 276 -8.04 -6.90 28.21
C ASP A 276 -7.28 -5.94 29.12
N SER A 277 -7.98 -5.33 30.08
CA SER A 277 -7.40 -4.30 30.95
C SER A 277 -6.33 -4.81 31.92
N LEU A 278 -6.28 -6.12 32.20
CA LEU A 278 -5.33 -6.70 33.14
C LEU A 278 -4.07 -7.21 32.43
N THR A 279 -4.23 -7.94 31.34
CA THR A 279 -3.12 -8.57 30.62
C THR A 279 -2.67 -7.77 29.40
N GLY A 280 -3.48 -6.82 28.91
CA GLY A 280 -3.20 -6.03 27.72
C GLY A 280 -3.32 -6.82 26.40
N ARG A 281 -4.00 -7.98 26.41
CA ARG A 281 -4.09 -8.89 25.25
C ARG A 281 -5.42 -8.76 24.52
N TRP A 282 -5.45 -9.22 23.28
CA TRP A 282 -6.68 -9.49 22.53
C TRP A 282 -6.81 -11.00 22.29
N THR A 283 -8.04 -11.51 22.38
CA THR A 283 -8.32 -12.92 22.13
C THR A 283 -9.32 -13.04 20.99
N GLU A 284 -9.02 -13.88 20.02
CA GLU A 284 -9.93 -14.19 18.91
C GLU A 284 -11.04 -15.13 19.42
N VAL A 285 -12.30 -14.87 19.04
CA VAL A 285 -13.40 -15.76 19.38
C VAL A 285 -13.41 -16.94 18.40
N GLY A 286 -13.41 -18.19 18.89
CA GLY A 286 -13.61 -19.38 18.05
C GLY A 286 -12.35 -20.04 17.46
N HIS A 287 -11.14 -19.60 17.82
CA HIS A 287 -9.90 -20.33 17.54
C HIS A 287 -9.28 -20.94 18.81
N SER A 288 -8.43 -21.95 18.65
CA SER A 288 -7.58 -22.54 19.69
C SER A 288 -6.43 -21.62 20.14
N ASP A 289 -6.60 -20.30 20.08
CA ASP A 289 -5.67 -19.32 20.65
C ASP A 289 -6.02 -19.05 22.11
N SER A 290 -5.88 -20.07 22.95
CA SER A 290 -6.07 -19.93 24.39
C SER A 290 -5.08 -18.94 25.03
N SER A 291 -3.93 -18.74 24.38
CA SER A 291 -2.88 -17.82 24.83
C SER A 291 -3.22 -16.35 24.55
N GLY A 292 -3.94 -16.04 23.47
CA GLY A 292 -4.18 -14.69 22.98
C GLY A 292 -3.00 -14.09 22.20
N THR A 293 -1.98 -14.89 21.86
CA THR A 293 -0.78 -14.41 21.15
C THR A 293 -1.04 -14.13 19.68
N ILE A 294 -1.85 -14.94 19.00
CA ILE A 294 -2.26 -14.72 17.61
C ILE A 294 -3.16 -13.50 17.55
N GLY A 295 -4.21 -13.46 18.39
CA GLY A 295 -5.15 -12.35 18.45
C GLY A 295 -4.45 -11.01 18.74
N THR A 296 -3.57 -10.98 19.74
CA THR A 296 -2.78 -9.79 20.05
C THR A 296 -1.88 -9.39 18.89
N SER A 297 -1.24 -10.34 18.21
CA SER A 297 -0.39 -10.01 17.06
C SER A 297 -1.18 -9.36 15.93
N PHE A 298 -2.36 -9.88 15.57
CA PHE A 298 -3.20 -9.26 14.54
C PHE A 298 -3.74 -7.89 14.96
N ALA A 299 -4.18 -7.73 16.22
CA ALA A 299 -4.62 -6.44 16.74
C ALA A 299 -3.51 -5.38 16.68
N LEU A 300 -2.29 -5.76 17.06
CA LEU A 300 -1.12 -4.88 16.98
C LEU A 300 -0.73 -4.55 15.53
N LEU A 301 -0.77 -5.52 14.62
CA LEU A 301 -0.51 -5.27 13.19
C LEU A 301 -1.53 -4.29 12.59
N PHE A 302 -2.81 -4.36 13.00
CA PHE A 302 -3.81 -3.36 12.60
C PHE A 302 -3.50 -1.97 13.18
N LEU A 303 -3.34 -1.88 14.51
CA LEU A 303 -3.11 -0.60 15.21
C LEU A 303 -1.80 0.08 14.82
N SER A 304 -0.80 -0.71 14.41
CA SER A 304 0.50 -0.19 13.96
C SER A 304 0.38 0.79 12.79
N LYS A 305 -0.69 0.71 11.98
CA LYS A 305 -0.93 1.67 10.90
C LYS A 305 -0.96 3.13 11.38
N GLY A 306 -1.44 3.40 12.59
CA GLY A 306 -1.47 4.76 13.15
C GLY A 306 -0.11 5.40 13.34
N ARG A 307 0.98 4.63 13.22
CA ARG A 307 2.35 5.12 13.31
C ARG A 307 2.88 5.68 11.98
N ARG A 308 2.23 5.37 10.85
CA ARG A 308 2.68 5.85 9.53
C ARG A 308 2.10 7.25 9.29
N ASN A 309 2.98 8.24 9.17
CA ASN A 309 2.56 9.60 8.91
C ASN A 309 2.17 9.75 7.43
N VAL A 310 1.06 10.44 7.17
CA VAL A 310 0.68 10.83 5.81
C VAL A 310 1.67 11.89 5.35
N VAL A 311 2.36 11.64 4.23
CA VAL A 311 3.26 12.65 3.60
C VAL A 311 2.54 13.43 2.51
N ILE A 312 1.69 12.75 1.75
CA ILE A 312 0.99 13.30 0.59
C ILE A 312 -0.42 12.71 0.49
N SER A 313 -1.40 13.52 0.12
CA SER A 313 -2.73 13.02 -0.27
C SER A 313 -3.07 13.43 -1.68
N HIS A 314 -3.59 12.50 -2.47
CA HIS A 314 -4.10 12.78 -3.81
C HIS A 314 -5.56 13.24 -3.73
N LEU A 315 -5.84 14.43 -4.24
CA LEU A 315 -7.19 14.98 -4.28
C LEU A 315 -7.99 14.32 -5.42
N ARG A 316 -9.02 13.56 -5.05
CA ARG A 316 -10.07 13.19 -6.00
C ARG A 316 -10.99 14.39 -6.21
N HIS A 317 -11.12 14.79 -7.47
CA HIS A 317 -11.99 15.85 -7.94
C HIS A 317 -12.85 15.34 -9.10
N GLY A 318 -14.02 15.94 -9.28
CA GLY A 318 -14.99 15.51 -10.29
C GLY A 318 -15.56 14.10 -10.06
N GLU A 319 -16.29 13.61 -11.07
CA GLU A 319 -16.88 12.26 -11.08
C GLU A 319 -16.02 11.24 -11.85
N SER A 320 -15.19 11.70 -12.79
CA SER A 320 -14.34 10.87 -13.63
C SER A 320 -13.08 10.40 -12.89
N ASP A 321 -12.32 9.51 -13.53
CA ASP A 321 -11.00 9.08 -13.05
C ASP A 321 -9.85 9.98 -13.53
N ASP A 322 -10.15 11.16 -14.11
CA ASP A 322 -9.14 12.09 -14.63
C ASP A 322 -8.11 12.49 -13.56
N TRP A 323 -8.54 12.57 -12.30
CA TRP A 323 -7.67 12.88 -11.17
C TRP A 323 -6.56 11.84 -10.95
N GLN A 324 -6.71 10.59 -11.39
CA GLN A 324 -5.78 9.47 -11.09
C GLN A 324 -5.26 8.76 -12.34
N ARG A 325 -4.89 9.50 -13.38
CA ARG A 325 -4.44 8.91 -14.64
C ARG A 325 -3.22 7.98 -14.50
N HIS A 326 -2.23 8.37 -13.69
CA HIS A 326 -1.06 7.55 -13.33
C HIS A 326 -1.24 6.98 -11.92
N ARG A 327 -2.05 5.92 -11.81
CA ARG A 327 -2.59 5.39 -10.54
C ARG A 327 -1.50 5.01 -9.53
N ASP A 328 -0.34 4.54 -10.01
CA ASP A 328 0.73 4.10 -9.12
C ASP A 328 1.73 5.23 -8.78
N GLY A 329 1.68 6.36 -9.46
CA GLY A 329 2.69 7.42 -9.36
C GLY A 329 2.91 7.94 -7.94
N VAL A 330 1.84 8.32 -7.23
CA VAL A 330 1.92 8.83 -5.84
C VAL A 330 2.42 7.75 -4.88
N GLN A 331 2.05 6.48 -5.11
CA GLN A 331 2.54 5.37 -4.31
C GLN A 331 4.04 5.17 -4.50
N GLN A 332 4.53 5.19 -5.74
CA GLN A 332 5.96 5.05 -6.03
C GLN A 332 6.74 6.22 -5.44
N LEU A 333 6.26 7.46 -5.62
CA LEU A 333 6.89 8.64 -5.02
C LEU A 333 7.02 8.49 -3.50
N THR A 334 5.94 8.07 -2.83
CA THR A 334 5.97 7.85 -1.38
C THR A 334 7.04 6.84 -0.96
N ARG A 335 7.24 5.76 -1.73
CA ARG A 335 8.32 4.79 -1.47
C ARG A 335 9.71 5.39 -1.61
N HIS A 336 9.92 6.28 -2.58
CA HIS A 336 11.18 7.00 -2.73
C HIS A 336 11.46 7.90 -1.53
N VAL A 337 10.44 8.62 -1.04
CA VAL A 337 10.55 9.46 0.15
C VAL A 337 10.79 8.61 1.41
N GLU A 338 10.10 7.48 1.59
CA GLU A 338 10.34 6.56 2.71
C GLU A 338 11.81 6.10 2.76
N ARG A 339 12.40 5.78 1.60
CA ARG A 339 13.81 5.36 1.49
C ARG A 339 14.78 6.50 1.77
N ALA A 340 14.52 7.68 1.20
CA ALA A 340 15.37 8.87 1.41
C ALA A 340 15.40 9.27 2.89
N TRP A 341 14.23 9.34 3.52
CA TRP A 341 14.09 9.81 4.89
C TRP A 341 14.26 8.71 5.94
N LYS A 342 14.28 7.44 5.54
CA LYS A 342 14.33 6.26 6.42
C LYS A 342 13.21 6.28 7.46
N ARG A 343 11.99 6.59 7.01
CA ARG A 343 10.79 6.72 7.84
C ARG A 343 9.64 5.96 7.22
N ASP A 344 8.81 5.37 8.06
CA ASP A 344 7.53 4.80 7.64
C ASP A 344 6.54 5.94 7.33
N LEU A 345 6.19 6.06 6.06
CA LEU A 345 5.24 7.06 5.55
C LEU A 345 4.06 6.36 4.88
N THR A 346 3.05 7.14 4.55
CA THR A 346 1.94 6.69 3.72
C THR A 346 1.45 7.84 2.86
N TRP A 347 0.73 7.49 1.80
CA TRP A 347 -0.12 8.41 1.07
C TRP A 347 -1.59 8.05 1.31
N GLN A 348 -2.49 8.94 0.91
CA GLN A 348 -3.92 8.63 0.88
C GLN A 348 -4.66 9.36 -0.24
N THR A 349 -5.87 8.95 -0.53
CA THR A 349 -6.82 9.71 -1.37
C THR A 349 -7.78 10.49 -0.49
N VAL A 350 -8.04 11.75 -0.84
CA VAL A 350 -9.05 12.60 -0.21
C VAL A 350 -10.06 13.05 -1.28
N ASP A 351 -11.35 12.81 -1.04
CA ASP A 351 -12.41 13.19 -1.98
C ASP A 351 -12.88 14.63 -1.68
N GLY A 352 -12.49 15.58 -2.54
CA GLY A 352 -12.78 17.01 -2.36
C GLY A 352 -14.26 17.31 -2.24
N ARG A 353 -15.12 16.51 -2.87
CA ARG A 353 -16.58 16.70 -2.91
C ARG A 353 -17.25 16.49 -1.55
N VAL A 354 -16.61 15.76 -0.65
CA VAL A 354 -17.13 15.47 0.70
C VAL A 354 -16.18 15.85 1.82
N ALA A 355 -14.89 16.04 1.55
CA ALA A 355 -13.89 16.38 2.55
C ALA A 355 -14.19 17.72 3.23
N THR A 356 -13.90 17.77 4.53
CA THR A 356 -13.89 19.00 5.33
C THR A 356 -12.51 19.64 5.34
N LEU A 357 -12.39 20.88 5.82
CA LEU A 357 -11.09 21.50 6.05
C LEU A 357 -10.22 20.69 7.02
N GLU A 358 -10.81 20.13 8.09
CA GLU A 358 -10.10 19.30 9.05
C GLU A 358 -9.47 18.08 8.37
N ASP A 359 -10.18 17.46 7.42
CA ASP A 359 -9.66 16.34 6.65
C ASP A 359 -8.46 16.73 5.77
N LEU A 360 -8.51 17.91 5.15
CA LEU A 360 -7.39 18.42 4.35
C LEU A 360 -6.19 18.75 5.23
N LEU A 361 -6.39 19.32 6.42
CA LEU A 361 -5.31 19.67 7.35
C LEU A 361 -4.59 18.46 7.96
N GLN A 362 -5.15 17.24 7.85
CA GLN A 362 -4.42 16.01 8.15
C GLN A 362 -3.37 15.65 7.08
N THR A 363 -3.29 16.43 6.00
CA THR A 363 -2.39 16.21 4.87
C THR A 363 -1.34 17.33 4.79
N PRO A 364 -0.04 17.01 4.91
CA PRO A 364 1.01 18.01 4.70
C PRO A 364 1.07 18.54 3.27
N VAL A 365 1.00 17.65 2.27
CA VAL A 365 1.01 17.97 0.83
C VAL A 365 -0.23 17.43 0.14
N LEU A 366 -1.06 18.32 -0.42
CA LEU A 366 -2.17 17.94 -1.27
C LEU A 366 -1.72 17.89 -2.73
N PHE A 367 -1.69 16.69 -3.30
CA PHE A 367 -1.39 16.46 -4.70
C PHE A 367 -2.64 16.59 -5.57
N ILE A 368 -2.56 17.35 -6.65
CA ILE A 368 -3.68 17.56 -7.60
C ILE A 368 -3.17 17.33 -9.03
N SER A 369 -3.79 16.42 -9.75
CA SER A 369 -3.46 16.14 -11.15
C SER A 369 -4.73 16.04 -11.99
N GLY A 370 -4.61 16.25 -13.30
CA GLY A 370 -5.69 16.02 -14.25
C GLY A 370 -5.30 16.41 -15.67
N GLY A 371 -6.09 15.96 -16.64
CA GLY A 371 -6.04 16.37 -18.04
C GLY A 371 -7.20 17.29 -18.44
N GLU A 372 -8.36 17.11 -17.80
CA GLU A 372 -9.59 17.84 -18.08
C GLU A 372 -9.67 19.16 -17.31
N ALA A 373 -10.70 19.98 -17.59
CA ALA A 373 -10.87 21.25 -16.89
C ALA A 373 -11.10 21.02 -15.38
N PHE A 374 -10.31 21.70 -14.55
CA PHE A 374 -10.37 21.61 -13.10
C PHE A 374 -11.45 22.56 -12.55
N GLU A 375 -12.65 22.02 -12.39
CA GLU A 375 -13.82 22.76 -11.90
C GLU A 375 -14.17 22.35 -10.48
N LEU A 376 -14.26 23.35 -9.59
CA LEU A 376 -14.57 23.15 -8.19
C LEU A 376 -15.80 23.96 -7.78
N SER A 377 -16.62 23.40 -6.90
CA SER A 377 -17.69 24.13 -6.24
C SER A 377 -17.14 25.25 -5.35
N ALA A 378 -17.98 26.23 -5.01
CA ALA A 378 -17.59 27.32 -4.10
C ALA A 378 -17.07 26.80 -2.74
N ARG A 379 -17.64 25.69 -2.24
CA ARG A 379 -17.20 25.03 -1.00
C ARG A 379 -15.80 24.45 -1.13
N GLU A 380 -15.52 23.77 -2.24
CA GLU A 380 -14.20 23.18 -2.50
C GLU A 380 -13.14 24.26 -2.67
N LYS A 381 -13.46 25.34 -3.39
CA LYS A 381 -12.61 26.52 -3.54
C LYS A 381 -12.24 27.13 -2.18
N ASP A 382 -13.24 27.37 -1.32
CA ASP A 382 -13.02 27.94 0.01
C ASP A 382 -12.19 27.01 0.90
N ASN A 383 -12.43 25.70 0.85
CA ASN A 383 -11.62 24.71 1.55
C ASN A 383 -10.15 24.72 1.10
N LEU A 384 -9.86 24.80 -0.20
CA LEU A 384 -8.47 24.87 -0.69
C LEU A 384 -7.78 26.17 -0.27
N ARG A 385 -8.49 27.30 -0.31
CA ARG A 385 -7.98 28.59 0.18
C ARG A 385 -7.63 28.51 1.67
N LEU A 386 -8.56 28.05 2.49
CA LEU A 386 -8.36 27.90 3.94
C LEU A 386 -7.27 26.88 4.27
N TYR A 387 -7.15 25.80 3.50
CA TYR A 387 -6.08 24.81 3.67
C TYR A 387 -4.69 25.44 3.53
N ILE A 388 -4.46 26.24 2.47
CA ILE A 388 -3.20 26.97 2.29
C ILE A 388 -2.98 28.02 3.39
N GLU A 389 -4.01 28.79 3.75
CA GLU A 389 -3.94 29.81 4.81
C GLU A 389 -3.58 29.22 6.18
N ASN A 390 -3.94 27.95 6.42
CA ASN A 390 -3.63 27.21 7.65
C ASN A 390 -2.35 26.35 7.53
N GLY A 391 -1.48 26.62 6.56
CA GLY A 391 -0.16 26.01 6.46
C GLY A 391 -0.06 24.79 5.55
N GLY A 392 -1.16 24.39 4.89
CA GLY A 392 -1.17 23.35 3.87
C GLY A 392 -0.33 23.70 2.64
N PHE A 393 0.05 22.70 1.84
CA PHE A 393 0.86 22.89 0.64
C PHE A 393 0.24 22.14 -0.54
N ILE A 394 0.10 22.78 -1.70
CA ILE A 394 -0.41 22.14 -2.91
C ILE A 394 0.75 21.84 -3.85
N PHE A 395 0.85 20.59 -4.27
CA PHE A 395 1.70 20.19 -5.38
C PHE A 395 0.79 19.72 -6.52
N ALA A 396 0.89 20.34 -7.69
CA ALA A 396 -0.04 20.04 -8.78
C ALA A 396 0.67 19.81 -10.11
N GLU A 397 0.00 19.06 -10.98
CA GLU A 397 0.44 18.89 -12.36
C GLU A 397 -0.71 18.98 -13.36
N ALA A 398 -0.42 19.41 -14.58
CA ALA A 398 -1.24 19.04 -15.73
C ALA A 398 -0.66 17.75 -16.32
N ASN A 399 -1.51 16.76 -16.56
CA ASN A 399 -1.13 15.56 -17.29
C ASN A 399 -0.99 15.89 -18.79
N ASP A 400 -0.01 16.71 -19.14
CA ASP A 400 0.31 17.11 -20.50
C ASP A 400 1.64 16.50 -20.96
N GLY A 401 1.74 16.24 -22.26
CA GLY A 401 2.94 15.69 -22.88
C GLY A 401 2.98 14.16 -22.91
N ASN A 402 3.93 13.63 -23.69
CA ASN A 402 4.19 12.19 -23.77
C ASN A 402 2.93 11.37 -24.08
N GLY A 403 2.06 11.88 -24.97
CA GLY A 403 0.80 11.23 -25.34
C GLY A 403 -0.42 11.66 -24.51
N CYS A 404 -0.24 12.50 -23.50
CA CYS A 404 -1.31 13.13 -22.73
C CYS A 404 -1.64 14.55 -23.23
N ASP A 405 -2.89 14.97 -23.05
CA ASP A 405 -3.34 16.36 -23.27
C ASP A 405 -3.88 16.91 -21.95
N GLY A 406 -3.14 17.86 -21.37
CA GLY A 406 -3.47 18.48 -20.09
C GLY A 406 -3.79 19.97 -20.20
N GLN A 407 -4.01 20.49 -21.41
CA GLN A 407 -4.11 21.93 -21.63
C GLN A 407 -5.36 22.55 -21.00
N ALA A 408 -6.46 21.79 -20.93
CA ALA A 408 -7.67 22.24 -20.25
C ALA A 408 -7.45 22.38 -18.74
N PHE A 409 -6.76 21.41 -18.13
CA PHE A 409 -6.34 21.47 -16.74
C PHE A 409 -5.40 22.66 -16.48
N ASP A 410 -4.35 22.85 -17.29
CA ASP A 410 -3.40 23.97 -17.12
C ASP A 410 -4.09 25.33 -17.13
N ARG A 411 -4.98 25.58 -18.10
CA ARG A 411 -5.72 26.85 -18.18
C ARG A 411 -6.61 27.09 -16.96
N SER A 412 -7.39 26.08 -16.57
CA SER A 412 -8.35 26.18 -15.46
C SER A 412 -7.65 26.27 -14.11
N PHE A 413 -6.59 25.49 -13.87
CA PHE A 413 -5.80 25.53 -12.64
C PHE A 413 -5.12 26.90 -12.46
N ARG A 414 -4.52 27.47 -13.52
CA ARG A 414 -3.95 28.83 -13.47
C ARG A 414 -4.98 29.89 -13.15
N ALA A 415 -6.16 29.82 -13.77
CA ALA A 415 -7.26 30.74 -13.49
C ALA A 415 -7.72 30.63 -12.03
N LEU A 416 -7.86 29.41 -11.51
CA LEU A 416 -8.22 29.15 -10.13
C LEU A 416 -7.18 29.71 -9.15
N MET A 417 -5.88 29.50 -9.39
CA MET A 417 -4.83 30.04 -8.52
C MET A 417 -4.85 31.57 -8.46
N ALA A 418 -5.08 32.23 -9.60
CA ALA A 418 -5.25 33.68 -9.66
C ALA A 418 -6.52 34.14 -8.92
N GLU A 419 -7.63 33.42 -9.05
CA GLU A 419 -8.88 33.69 -8.32
C GLU A 419 -8.70 33.57 -6.79
N LEU A 420 -8.08 32.48 -6.32
CA LEU A 420 -7.99 32.18 -4.88
C LEU A 420 -6.97 33.04 -4.14
N PHE A 421 -5.83 33.37 -4.76
CA PHE A 421 -4.70 33.97 -4.06
C PHE A 421 -4.30 35.34 -4.60
N ASN A 422 -5.01 35.87 -5.60
CA ASN A 422 -4.68 37.13 -6.28
C ASN A 422 -3.20 37.19 -6.73
N SER A 423 -2.61 36.02 -7.02
CA SER A 423 -1.22 35.88 -7.48
C SER A 423 -1.16 34.82 -8.58
N PRO A 424 -0.63 35.14 -9.77
CA PRO A 424 -0.49 34.17 -10.84
C PRO A 424 0.63 33.17 -10.53
N LEU A 425 0.54 31.99 -11.15
CA LEU A 425 1.64 31.03 -11.19
C LEU A 425 2.85 31.62 -11.93
N ARG A 426 3.96 31.79 -11.23
CA ARG A 426 5.22 32.33 -11.78
C ARG A 426 6.24 31.22 -11.96
N LYS A 427 7.04 31.33 -13.02
CA LYS A 427 8.14 30.41 -13.28
C LYS A 427 9.13 30.46 -12.10
N LEU A 428 9.41 29.32 -11.46
CA LEU A 428 10.35 29.27 -10.35
C LEU A 428 11.79 29.39 -10.87
N PRO A 429 12.63 30.23 -10.25
CA PRO A 429 14.03 30.38 -10.69
C PRO A 429 14.87 29.16 -10.28
N PRO A 430 16.03 28.92 -10.93
CA PRO A 430 16.90 27.77 -10.65
C PRO A 430 17.48 27.71 -9.23
N ASP A 431 17.51 28.84 -8.51
CA ASP A 431 17.97 28.95 -7.12
C ASP A 431 16.85 28.74 -6.09
N HIS A 432 15.62 28.46 -6.53
CA HIS A 432 14.53 28.07 -5.63
C HIS A 432 14.78 26.69 -5.01
N SER A 433 14.47 26.51 -3.72
CA SER A 433 14.80 25.30 -2.95
C SER A 433 14.27 23.99 -3.52
N VAL A 434 13.14 24.04 -4.25
CA VAL A 434 12.57 22.86 -4.96
C VAL A 434 13.57 22.14 -5.86
N TRP A 435 14.61 22.82 -6.33
CA TRP A 435 15.61 22.23 -7.21
C TRP A 435 16.72 21.46 -6.47
N PHE A 436 16.82 21.60 -5.14
CA PHE A 436 17.95 21.04 -4.37
C PHE A 436 17.70 20.76 -2.87
N ALA A 437 16.46 20.83 -2.37
CA ALA A 437 16.17 20.74 -0.93
C ALA A 437 16.62 19.42 -0.27
N GLU A 438 16.35 18.28 -0.91
CA GLU A 438 16.83 16.96 -0.50
C GLU A 438 17.99 16.50 -1.40
N GLN A 439 17.83 16.65 -2.71
CA GLN A 439 18.81 16.26 -3.72
C GLN A 439 18.89 17.28 -4.86
N PRO A 440 20.10 17.62 -5.35
CA PRO A 440 20.23 18.49 -6.52
C PRO A 440 19.68 17.81 -7.77
N ILE A 441 18.92 18.56 -8.56
CA ILE A 441 18.39 18.13 -9.86
C ILE A 441 19.32 18.64 -10.96
N ASP A 442 19.72 17.75 -11.86
CA ASP A 442 20.45 18.08 -13.07
C ASP A 442 19.47 18.67 -14.12
N PRO A 443 19.59 19.95 -14.50
CA PRO A 443 18.70 20.55 -15.48
C PRO A 443 18.75 19.88 -16.85
N ASP A 444 19.88 19.29 -17.23
CA ASP A 444 20.05 18.61 -18.53
C ASP A 444 19.34 17.24 -18.56
N ALA A 445 18.99 16.70 -17.39
CA ALA A 445 18.22 15.48 -17.27
C ALA A 445 16.69 15.72 -17.30
N LEU A 446 16.23 16.97 -17.28
CA LEU A 446 14.80 17.26 -17.29
C LEU A 446 14.16 16.90 -18.64
N PRO A 447 12.94 16.32 -18.64
CA PRO A 447 12.17 16.16 -19.86
C PRO A 447 11.98 17.50 -20.59
N SER A 448 11.99 17.47 -21.92
CA SER A 448 11.86 18.68 -22.73
C SER A 448 10.58 19.45 -22.39
N GLY A 449 10.73 20.75 -22.13
CA GLY A 449 9.64 21.66 -21.77
C GLY A 449 9.13 21.53 -20.33
N LEU A 450 9.72 20.66 -19.50
CA LEU A 450 9.36 20.54 -18.09
C LEU A 450 9.96 21.68 -17.28
N TRP A 451 9.12 22.37 -16.51
CA TRP A 451 9.55 23.39 -15.56
C TRP A 451 8.50 23.59 -14.47
N LEU A 452 8.93 24.08 -13.30
CA LEU A 452 8.06 24.31 -12.16
C LEU A 452 7.64 25.78 -12.03
N TYR A 453 6.39 25.97 -11.65
CA TYR A 453 5.79 27.25 -11.38
C TYR A 453 5.31 27.28 -9.94
N GLY A 454 5.22 28.46 -9.33
CA GLY A 454 4.74 28.59 -7.97
C GLY A 454 3.84 29.79 -7.73
N VAL A 455 3.03 29.69 -6.68
CA VAL A 455 2.27 30.79 -6.10
C VAL A 455 2.87 31.12 -4.74
N GLU A 456 3.26 32.38 -4.59
CA GLU A 456 3.60 32.93 -3.28
C GLU A 456 2.29 33.31 -2.56
N ALA A 457 1.98 32.58 -1.48
CA ALA A 457 0.85 32.86 -0.61
C ALA A 457 1.32 32.71 0.84
N CYS A 458 0.87 33.60 1.73
CA CYS A 458 1.24 33.59 3.15
C CYS A 458 2.76 33.62 3.39
N CYS A 459 3.50 34.47 2.63
CA CYS A 459 4.95 34.68 2.74
C CYS A 459 5.83 33.45 2.43
N ARG A 460 5.32 32.47 1.69
CA ARG A 460 6.09 31.32 1.17
C ARG A 460 5.52 30.83 -0.16
N THR A 461 6.29 30.02 -0.88
CA THR A 461 5.77 29.24 -2.01
C THR A 461 4.85 28.15 -1.47
N SER A 462 3.53 28.39 -1.50
CA SER A 462 2.54 27.47 -0.93
C SER A 462 1.91 26.54 -1.97
N VAL A 463 2.10 26.86 -3.26
CA VAL A 463 1.69 26.03 -4.39
C VAL A 463 2.88 25.85 -5.30
N ILE A 464 3.18 24.61 -5.68
CA ILE A 464 4.08 24.26 -6.78
C ILE A 464 3.28 23.55 -7.86
N TYR A 465 3.53 23.91 -9.12
CA TYR A 465 2.79 23.43 -10.26
C TYR A 465 3.72 23.05 -11.42
N CYS A 466 3.52 21.86 -11.99
CA CYS A 466 4.18 21.39 -13.19
C CYS A 466 3.18 21.28 -14.35
N PRO A 467 3.31 22.03 -15.46
CA PRO A 467 2.40 21.88 -16.59
C PRO A 467 2.53 20.55 -17.34
N ARG A 468 3.51 19.72 -16.98
CA ARG A 468 3.83 18.45 -17.65
C ARG A 468 3.63 17.29 -16.68
N SER A 469 3.37 16.10 -17.22
CA SER A 469 3.19 14.89 -16.42
C SER A 469 4.45 14.53 -15.63
N LEU A 470 4.43 14.68 -14.30
CA LEU A 470 5.43 14.17 -13.36
C LEU A 470 5.05 12.78 -12.84
N SER A 471 3.77 12.57 -12.50
CA SER A 471 3.32 11.30 -11.91
C SER A 471 3.49 10.10 -12.86
N CYS A 472 3.53 10.33 -14.17
CA CYS A 472 3.95 9.36 -15.17
C CYS A 472 5.36 8.82 -14.91
N PHE A 473 6.33 9.72 -14.65
CA PHE A 473 7.70 9.33 -14.37
C PHE A 473 7.83 8.65 -13.01
N TRP A 474 7.02 9.06 -12.02
CA TRP A 474 6.96 8.35 -10.74
C TRP A 474 6.43 6.93 -10.92
N GLU A 475 5.41 6.72 -11.75
CA GLU A 475 4.85 5.41 -12.08
C GLU A 475 5.87 4.50 -12.81
N LEU A 476 6.67 5.07 -13.71
CA LEU A 476 7.78 4.38 -14.37
C LEU A 476 8.95 4.05 -13.44
N SER A 477 9.08 4.75 -12.31
CA SER A 477 10.09 4.48 -11.29
C SER A 477 9.75 3.25 -10.48
N ARG A 478 9.97 2.06 -11.05
CA ARG A 478 9.61 0.76 -10.49
C ARG A 478 10.53 0.28 -9.34
N GLY A 479 11.13 1.21 -8.59
CA GLY A 479 11.94 0.91 -7.41
C GLY A 479 13.26 0.21 -7.73
N SER A 480 13.46 -1.00 -7.19
CA SER A 480 14.69 -1.81 -7.36
C SER A 480 14.61 -2.82 -8.51
N ARG A 481 13.58 -2.72 -9.37
CA ARG A 481 13.44 -3.63 -10.50
C ARG A 481 14.45 -3.26 -11.58
N ASP A 482 15.15 -4.24 -12.12
CA ASP A 482 15.89 -4.08 -13.36
C ASP A 482 14.90 -3.74 -14.48
N THR A 483 15.09 -2.58 -15.10
CA THR A 483 14.38 -2.17 -16.31
C THR A 483 15.35 -2.23 -17.48
N ASP A 484 14.82 -2.47 -18.67
CA ASP A 484 15.55 -2.38 -19.94
C ASP A 484 15.54 -0.94 -20.50
N TYR A 485 15.21 0.05 -19.66
CA TYR A 485 15.15 1.45 -20.05
C TYR A 485 16.54 1.96 -20.40
N SER A 486 16.62 2.81 -21.42
CA SER A 486 17.87 3.45 -21.80
C SER A 486 18.37 4.37 -20.68
N GLU A 487 19.67 4.67 -20.69
CA GLU A 487 20.27 5.63 -19.75
C GLU A 487 19.58 7.00 -19.82
N HIS A 488 19.19 7.43 -21.02
CA HIS A 488 18.47 8.69 -21.22
C HIS A 488 17.12 8.71 -20.49
N VAL A 489 16.32 7.65 -20.65
CA VAL A 489 15.02 7.51 -19.98
C VAL A 489 15.20 7.43 -18.46
N ASN A 490 16.17 6.65 -17.98
CA ASN A 490 16.44 6.52 -16.55
C ASN A 490 16.83 7.86 -15.91
N ARG A 491 17.65 8.68 -16.59
CA ARG A 491 17.99 10.03 -16.10
C ARG A 491 16.77 10.95 -15.98
N GLN A 492 15.83 10.88 -16.93
CA GLN A 492 14.59 11.65 -16.87
C GLN A 492 13.69 11.19 -15.71
N ILE A 493 13.53 9.88 -15.53
CA ILE A 493 12.77 9.31 -14.42
C ILE A 493 13.37 9.76 -13.09
N GLU A 494 14.69 9.63 -12.94
CA GLU A 494 15.41 10.03 -11.72
C GLU A 494 15.22 11.53 -11.41
N ALA A 495 15.33 12.40 -12.43
CA ALA A 495 15.13 13.83 -12.25
C ALA A 495 13.70 14.18 -11.80
N CYS A 496 12.67 13.56 -12.40
CA CYS A 496 11.27 13.77 -12.02
C CYS A 496 10.94 13.20 -10.64
N VAL A 497 11.55 12.08 -10.24
CA VAL A 497 11.43 11.55 -8.88
C VAL A 497 12.08 12.50 -7.87
N LYS A 498 13.28 13.03 -8.17
CA LYS A 498 13.94 14.04 -7.32
C LYS A 498 13.09 15.30 -7.15
N ILE A 499 12.42 15.77 -8.20
CA ILE A 499 11.45 16.88 -8.10
C ILE A 499 10.34 16.57 -7.10
N GLY A 500 9.81 15.35 -7.08
CA GLY A 500 8.76 14.99 -6.13
C GLY A 500 9.25 14.78 -4.69
N VAL A 501 10.53 14.44 -4.51
CA VAL A 501 11.14 14.22 -3.19
C VAL A 501 11.57 15.54 -2.53
N ASN A 502 12.08 16.49 -3.32
CA ASN A 502 12.41 17.86 -2.89
C ASN A 502 11.17 18.65 -2.52
#